data_AF-A0A2G6E1V9-F1
#
_entry.id   AF-A0A2G6E1V9-F1
#
_cell.length_a   1.000
_cell.length_b   1.000
_cell.length_c   1.000
_cell.angle_alpha   90.00
_cell.angle_beta   90.00
_cell.angle_gamma   90.00
#
_symmetry.space_group_name_H-M   'P 1'
#
loop_
_entity.id
_entity.type
_entity.pdbx_description
1 polymer ?
#
loop_
_entity_poly.entity_id
_entity_poly.type
_entity_poly.pdbx_seq_one_letter_code
_entity_poly.pdbx_strand_id
1 'polypeptide(L)'
;MTVAAELPPSGWWTSDGTPPAAEAAKLKECVYRLKDPVYLLKSQSGYAVACDGQVQLGGGKRSAESWPLVACALPLPLRHLGDAAFLDEYGMQYPYLAGAMAHGISSAEMVEAMGRNGMMGFFGSAGMSLQAVEATIERLSDNLGERPYGCNLIHSPGEPGLEEALVDVYLRKGLRLLSASAYLALTLPLVRYRVHGIYRDASGRIVTPNHVFAKVSRTELASQFFSPPPERFLRQLVERGDITEEQAKLAEHIPMAQNLTAEADSGGHTDNRPAMALIPTMLALRDRMQARYNYHQELRVGAAGGIATPASTAAAFAMGAAYVMTGSVNQACRESGSSDIVRRMLADAQQADIVMAPAADMFEMGVKVQVLKRGTMFAMRAAKLYNLYRTYATLDDIPLNERTILEQKFFRKPLEMVWEETREFFLERGPAQLERAERDPGYKMALVFRSYLGQASHWANRGETSRKIDFQIWCGPAMGAFNEWTKGTFLEDPANRRVVTVALNLLYGAGIVTRLNSLRMQGARLAVNLWNVEPLPQEELLTRIAA
;
A
#
# COMPACT_ATOMS: atom_id res chain seq x y z
N MET A 1 1.07 37.91 -7.89
CA MET A 1 2.37 37.31 -7.51
C MET A 1 3.32 38.45 -7.21
N THR A 2 4.12 38.40 -6.14
CA THR A 2 5.03 39.50 -5.78
C THR A 2 6.48 39.04 -5.89
N VAL A 3 7.35 39.93 -6.38
CA VAL A 3 8.78 39.69 -6.50
C VAL A 3 9.37 39.54 -5.08
N ALA A 4 10.09 38.45 -4.79
CA ALA A 4 11.01 38.45 -3.66
C ALA A 4 12.14 39.46 -3.92
N ALA A 5 12.72 40.04 -2.87
CA ALA A 5 13.86 40.95 -2.99
C ALA A 5 14.90 40.43 -4.01
N GLU A 6 15.46 41.34 -4.80
CA GLU A 6 16.26 41.14 -6.02
C GLU A 6 17.14 39.87 -6.03
N LEU A 7 16.57 38.73 -6.40
CA LEU A 7 17.36 37.57 -6.76
C LEU A 7 17.99 37.84 -8.13
N PRO A 8 19.32 37.69 -8.29
CA PRO A 8 19.95 37.78 -9.61
C PRO A 8 19.36 36.69 -10.51
N PRO A 9 19.16 36.98 -11.82
CA PRO A 9 18.57 35.99 -12.72
C PRO A 9 19.47 34.75 -12.80
N SER A 10 18.86 33.57 -12.70
CA SER A 10 19.53 32.28 -12.81
C SER A 10 19.91 31.94 -14.26
N GLY A 11 19.37 32.70 -15.20
CA GLY A 11 19.62 32.58 -16.62
C GLY A 11 18.74 33.52 -17.44
N TRP A 12 18.63 33.24 -18.72
CA TRP A 12 17.85 33.99 -19.69
C TRP A 12 16.94 33.04 -20.45
N TRP A 13 15.72 33.48 -20.70
CA TRP A 13 14.74 32.77 -21.52
C TRP A 13 14.47 33.53 -22.81
N THR A 14 14.34 32.82 -23.92
CA THR A 14 13.94 33.35 -25.22
C THR A 14 12.73 32.60 -25.76
N SER A 15 11.81 33.33 -26.37
CA SER A 15 10.57 32.78 -26.94
C SER A 15 10.84 31.97 -28.21
N ASP A 16 10.06 30.90 -28.41
CA ASP A 16 9.97 30.17 -29.69
C ASP A 16 8.77 30.64 -30.54
N GLY A 17 8.21 31.82 -30.25
CA GLY A 17 7.10 32.44 -30.99
C GLY A 17 5.89 32.83 -30.13
N THR A 18 5.77 32.26 -28.92
CA THR A 18 4.73 32.62 -27.94
C THR A 18 5.28 33.61 -26.91
N PRO A 19 4.70 34.82 -26.74
CA PRO A 19 5.15 35.75 -25.71
C PRO A 19 4.75 35.25 -24.31
N PRO A 20 5.54 35.58 -23.26
CA PRO A 20 5.21 35.18 -21.91
C PRO A 20 4.02 35.97 -21.37
N ALA A 21 3.16 35.32 -20.59
CA ALA A 21 1.94 35.93 -20.05
C ALA A 21 2.11 36.33 -18.58
N ALA A 22 1.61 37.51 -18.20
CA ALA A 22 1.70 38.02 -16.82
C ALA A 22 0.54 37.56 -15.91
N GLU A 23 -0.29 36.62 -16.36
CA GLU A 23 -1.52 36.22 -15.67
C GLU A 23 -1.30 35.04 -14.71
N ALA A 24 -1.83 35.15 -13.49
CA ALA A 24 -1.74 34.07 -12.50
C ALA A 24 -2.45 32.78 -12.95
N ALA A 25 -3.53 32.91 -13.73
CA ALA A 25 -4.25 31.78 -14.32
C ALA A 25 -3.35 30.96 -15.25
N LYS A 26 -2.46 31.64 -16.00
CA LYS A 26 -1.52 30.98 -16.90
C LYS A 26 -0.50 30.14 -16.14
N LEU A 27 -0.05 30.57 -14.95
CA LEU A 27 0.85 29.76 -14.14
C LEU A 27 0.19 28.44 -13.72
N LYS A 28 -1.06 28.49 -13.26
CA LYS A 28 -1.79 27.27 -12.88
C LYS A 28 -1.91 26.32 -14.07
N GLU A 29 -2.29 26.85 -15.24
CA GLU A 29 -2.37 26.08 -16.48
C GLU A 29 -1.03 25.40 -16.84
N CYS A 30 0.08 26.16 -16.90
CA CYS A 30 1.39 25.58 -17.24
C CYS A 30 1.84 24.54 -16.20
N VAL A 31 1.66 24.79 -14.90
CA VAL A 31 2.06 23.84 -13.84
C VAL A 31 1.29 22.53 -13.95
N TYR A 32 0.02 22.58 -14.32
CA TYR A 32 -0.83 21.40 -14.49
C TYR A 32 -0.51 20.63 -15.79
N ARG A 33 0.13 21.24 -16.80
CA ARG A 33 0.64 20.52 -17.97
C ARG A 33 1.98 19.89 -17.68
N LEU A 34 1.96 18.67 -17.13
CA LEU A 34 3.17 18.00 -16.63
C LEU A 34 4.19 17.68 -17.73
N LYS A 35 3.81 17.64 -19.01
CA LYS A 35 4.74 17.38 -20.12
C LYS A 35 5.47 18.62 -20.63
N ASP A 36 4.94 19.80 -20.35
CA ASP A 36 5.53 21.06 -20.78
C ASP A 36 6.42 21.61 -19.66
N PRO A 37 7.52 22.32 -19.96
CA PRO A 37 8.22 23.09 -18.95
C PRO A 37 7.35 24.24 -18.42
N VAL A 38 7.73 24.78 -17.26
CA VAL A 38 7.23 26.07 -16.75
C VAL A 38 8.43 26.96 -16.55
N TYR A 39 8.40 28.15 -17.13
CA TYR A 39 9.40 29.19 -16.92
C TYR A 39 8.74 30.39 -16.24
N LEU A 40 9.26 30.75 -15.07
CA LEU A 40 8.93 31.99 -14.37
C LEU A 40 9.98 33.04 -14.71
N LEU A 41 9.52 34.15 -15.28
CA LEU A 41 10.34 35.22 -15.83
C LEU A 41 10.11 36.51 -15.05
N LYS A 42 11.15 37.34 -14.92
CA LYS A 42 11.02 38.66 -14.29
C LYS A 42 10.29 39.61 -15.25
N SER A 43 9.20 40.21 -14.80
CA SER A 43 8.49 41.28 -15.51
C SER A 43 8.50 42.58 -14.69
N GLN A 44 8.09 43.71 -15.30
CA GLN A 44 8.03 45.00 -14.60
C GLN A 44 7.04 45.00 -13.42
N SER A 45 5.98 44.19 -13.49
CA SER A 45 4.89 44.12 -12.50
C SER A 45 4.92 42.86 -11.63
N GLY A 46 5.93 42.00 -11.76
CA GLY A 46 5.98 40.73 -11.05
C GLY A 46 6.66 39.61 -11.84
N TYR A 47 5.90 38.55 -12.08
CA TYR A 47 6.31 37.43 -12.92
C TYR A 47 5.54 37.42 -14.23
N ALA A 48 6.21 36.99 -15.29
CA ALA A 48 5.58 36.45 -16.49
C ALA A 48 5.84 34.94 -16.56
N VAL A 49 4.99 34.21 -17.27
CA VAL A 49 5.02 32.75 -17.37
C VAL A 49 5.09 32.34 -18.83
N ALA A 50 5.96 31.40 -19.14
CA ALA A 50 5.97 30.68 -20.42
C ALA A 50 5.92 29.17 -20.16
N CYS A 51 5.29 28.42 -21.07
CA CYS A 51 5.33 26.94 -21.06
C CYS A 51 6.16 26.35 -22.22
N ASP A 52 6.81 27.18 -23.02
CA ASP A 52 7.65 26.83 -24.18
C ASP A 52 8.88 27.78 -24.23
N GLY A 53 9.71 27.67 -25.26
CA GLY A 53 10.90 28.50 -25.44
C GLY A 53 12.19 27.86 -24.94
N GLN A 54 13.27 28.61 -25.03
CA GLN A 54 14.62 28.15 -24.73
C GLN A 54 15.18 28.86 -23.50
N VAL A 55 15.89 28.11 -22.65
CA VAL A 55 16.58 28.64 -21.47
C VAL A 55 18.08 28.46 -21.61
N GLN A 56 18.80 29.55 -21.37
CA GLN A 56 20.24 29.52 -21.13
C GLN A 56 20.51 29.85 -19.65
N LEU A 57 21.03 28.88 -18.89
CA LEU A 57 21.42 29.09 -17.49
C LEU A 57 22.79 29.79 -17.37
N GLY A 58 22.95 30.64 -16.37
CA GLY A 58 24.19 31.37 -16.10
C GLY A 58 24.42 32.64 -16.94
N GLY A 59 25.67 33.12 -16.97
CA GLY A 59 26.07 34.43 -17.54
C GLY A 59 26.15 34.52 -19.07
N GLY A 60 25.28 33.81 -19.79
CA GLY A 60 25.24 33.80 -21.25
C GLY A 60 24.98 35.18 -21.88
N LYS A 61 25.28 35.31 -23.18
CA LYS A 61 25.05 36.55 -23.94
C LYS A 61 23.55 36.88 -24.01
N ARG A 62 23.16 37.94 -23.33
CA ARG A 62 21.82 38.54 -23.40
C ARG A 62 21.48 38.95 -24.82
N SER A 63 20.40 38.42 -25.39
CA SER A 63 19.75 39.03 -26.56
C SER A 63 18.77 40.13 -26.11
N ALA A 64 18.43 41.06 -27.00
CA ALA A 64 17.45 42.11 -26.68
C ALA A 64 16.05 41.55 -26.34
N GLU A 65 15.75 40.35 -26.86
CA GLU A 65 14.47 39.65 -26.71
C GLU A 65 14.47 38.67 -25.50
N SER A 66 15.58 38.57 -24.78
CA SER A 66 15.73 37.68 -23.63
C SER A 66 15.05 38.22 -22.38
N TRP A 67 14.30 37.36 -21.70
CA TRP A 67 13.71 37.63 -20.39
C TRP A 67 14.56 37.04 -19.27
N PRO A 68 14.74 37.74 -18.14
CA PRO A 68 15.48 37.18 -17.00
C PRO A 68 14.70 36.01 -16.39
N LEU A 69 15.34 34.84 -16.30
CA LEU A 69 14.76 33.66 -15.66
C LEU A 69 14.84 33.80 -14.13
N VAL A 70 13.72 33.53 -13.47
CA VAL A 70 13.62 33.49 -12.00
C VAL A 70 13.66 32.04 -11.54
N ALA A 71 12.78 31.19 -12.07
CA ALA A 71 12.68 29.79 -11.71
C ALA A 71 12.13 28.97 -12.88
N CYS A 72 12.41 27.67 -12.90
CA CYS A 72 11.82 26.76 -13.88
C CYS A 72 11.38 25.44 -13.26
N ALA A 73 10.37 24.80 -13.84
CA ALA A 73 10.01 23.42 -13.56
C ALA A 73 9.98 22.62 -14.85
N LEU A 74 10.87 21.66 -14.97
CA LEU A 74 11.00 20.79 -16.14
C LEU A 74 9.77 19.90 -16.32
N PRO A 75 9.57 19.32 -17.53
CA PRO A 75 8.62 18.25 -17.75
C PRO A 75 8.79 17.11 -16.73
N LEU A 76 7.68 16.66 -16.16
CA LEU A 76 7.62 15.58 -15.17
C LEU A 76 6.51 14.58 -15.53
N PRO A 77 6.73 13.71 -16.52
CA PRO A 77 5.84 12.58 -16.80
C PRO A 77 5.65 11.72 -15.54
N LEU A 78 4.44 11.21 -15.31
CA LEU A 78 4.13 10.44 -14.10
C LEU A 78 5.00 9.19 -13.92
N ARG A 79 5.43 8.58 -15.03
CA ARG A 79 6.35 7.43 -15.01
C ARG A 79 7.72 7.75 -14.39
N HIS A 80 8.09 9.02 -14.29
CA HIS A 80 9.36 9.48 -13.69
C HIS A 80 9.23 9.94 -12.23
N LEU A 81 8.06 9.79 -11.60
CA LEU A 81 7.90 10.08 -10.17
C LEU A 81 8.66 9.06 -9.30
N GLY A 82 8.69 7.80 -9.72
CA GLY A 82 9.38 6.71 -9.05
C GLY A 82 10.50 6.13 -9.92
N ASP A 83 10.73 4.83 -9.80
CA ASP A 83 11.74 4.11 -10.55
C ASP A 83 11.16 3.67 -11.92
N ALA A 84 11.70 4.17 -13.02
CA ALA A 84 11.26 3.81 -14.36
C ALA A 84 11.66 2.37 -14.75
N ALA A 85 12.80 1.87 -14.27
CA ALA A 85 13.23 0.50 -14.53
C ALA A 85 12.33 -0.51 -13.82
N PHE A 86 11.78 -0.16 -12.65
CA PHE A 86 10.70 -0.93 -12.02
C PHE A 86 9.49 -1.05 -12.94
N LEU A 87 9.06 0.04 -13.58
CA LEU A 87 7.90 0.01 -14.48
C LEU A 87 8.12 -0.88 -15.68
N ASP A 88 9.29 -0.75 -16.32
CA ASP A 88 9.65 -1.54 -17.50
C ASP A 88 9.76 -3.04 -17.14
N GLU A 89 10.31 -3.37 -15.96
CA GLU A 89 10.45 -4.75 -15.48
C GLU A 89 9.11 -5.45 -15.23
N TYR A 90 8.10 -4.73 -14.71
CA TYR A 90 6.79 -5.29 -14.37
C TYR A 90 5.69 -4.96 -15.40
N GLY A 91 6.03 -4.36 -16.54
CA GLY A 91 5.04 -3.99 -17.57
C GLY A 91 4.02 -2.95 -17.10
N MET A 92 4.42 -2.05 -16.22
CA MET A 92 3.58 -1.00 -15.63
C MET A 92 3.78 0.35 -16.34
N GLN A 93 2.83 1.26 -16.19
CA GLN A 93 2.92 2.65 -16.68
C GLN A 93 3.14 3.65 -15.54
N TYR A 94 2.68 3.31 -14.34
CA TYR A 94 2.69 4.20 -13.19
C TYR A 94 3.29 3.51 -11.95
N PRO A 95 4.11 4.22 -11.14
CA PRO A 95 4.76 3.65 -9.95
C PRO A 95 3.81 3.58 -8.76
N TYR A 96 2.69 2.86 -8.94
CA TYR A 96 1.58 2.80 -8.00
C TYR A 96 1.02 1.38 -7.85
N LEU A 97 0.92 0.95 -6.60
CA LEU A 97 0.41 -0.36 -6.22
C LEU A 97 -0.83 -0.25 -5.32
N ALA A 98 -1.83 -1.10 -5.55
CA ALA A 98 -2.87 -1.36 -4.56
C ALA A 98 -2.43 -2.51 -3.65
N GLY A 99 -2.25 -2.21 -2.36
CA GLY A 99 -1.89 -3.21 -1.35
C GLY A 99 -3.02 -4.21 -1.09
N ALA A 100 -2.65 -5.40 -0.64
CA ALA A 100 -3.61 -6.43 -0.28
C ALA A 100 -4.38 -6.07 1.01
N MET A 101 -5.69 -6.26 0.98
CA MET A 101 -6.60 -6.10 2.11
C MET A 101 -7.38 -7.41 2.27
N ALA A 102 -7.31 -8.00 3.47
CA ALA A 102 -7.74 -9.38 3.76
C ALA A 102 -9.20 -9.68 3.39
N HIS A 103 -9.54 -10.96 3.33
CA HIS A 103 -10.88 -11.48 3.05
C HIS A 103 -11.48 -10.98 1.73
N GLY A 104 -10.64 -10.80 0.71
CA GLY A 104 -11.07 -10.34 -0.61
C GLY A 104 -11.49 -8.87 -0.67
N ILE A 105 -11.16 -8.04 0.35
CA ILE A 105 -11.42 -6.60 0.29
C ILE A 105 -10.64 -5.97 -0.86
N SER A 106 -9.37 -6.35 -1.05
CA SER A 106 -8.68 -6.17 -2.34
C SER A 106 -9.18 -7.26 -3.28
N SER A 107 -10.31 -6.98 -3.91
CA SER A 107 -11.09 -7.90 -4.74
C SER A 107 -10.43 -8.17 -6.10
N ALA A 108 -10.96 -9.15 -6.84
CA ALA A 108 -10.57 -9.37 -8.23
C ALA A 108 -10.87 -8.14 -9.09
N GLU A 109 -12.02 -7.49 -8.90
CA GLU A 109 -12.43 -6.27 -9.62
C GLU A 109 -11.43 -5.13 -9.43
N MET A 110 -10.93 -4.94 -8.21
CA MET A 110 -9.93 -3.92 -7.91
C MET A 110 -8.60 -4.21 -8.59
N VAL A 111 -8.14 -5.45 -8.53
CA VAL A 111 -6.88 -5.88 -9.15
C VAL A 111 -6.97 -5.77 -10.68
N GLU A 112 -8.11 -6.18 -11.27
CA GLU A 112 -8.38 -6.01 -12.70
C GLU A 112 -8.39 -4.54 -13.10
N ALA A 113 -9.04 -3.66 -12.32
CA ALA A 113 -9.10 -2.23 -12.59
C ALA A 113 -7.70 -1.60 -12.60
N MET A 114 -6.84 -1.96 -11.64
CA MET A 114 -5.45 -1.50 -11.60
C MET A 114 -4.65 -2.01 -12.80
N GLY A 115 -4.66 -3.32 -13.05
CA GLY A 115 -3.92 -3.96 -14.15
C GLY A 115 -4.26 -3.34 -15.51
N ARG A 116 -5.57 -3.14 -15.79
CA ARG A 116 -6.04 -2.53 -17.05
C ARG A 116 -5.59 -1.07 -17.25
N ASN A 117 -5.22 -0.37 -16.18
CA ASN A 117 -4.85 1.06 -16.21
C ASN A 117 -3.36 1.28 -15.90
N GLY A 118 -2.50 0.30 -16.21
CA GLY A 118 -1.04 0.44 -16.13
C GLY A 118 -0.50 0.51 -14.70
N MET A 119 -1.26 0.01 -13.73
CA MET A 119 -0.88 -0.14 -12.32
C MET A 119 -0.96 -1.62 -11.94
N MET A 120 -0.63 -1.96 -10.69
CA MET A 120 -0.70 -3.33 -10.20
C MET A 120 -1.44 -3.39 -8.87
N GLY A 121 -2.26 -4.42 -8.69
CA GLY A 121 -2.91 -4.73 -7.42
C GLY A 121 -2.51 -6.10 -6.90
N PHE A 122 -2.50 -6.24 -5.57
CA PHE A 122 -2.38 -7.53 -4.91
C PHE A 122 -3.72 -8.00 -4.36
N PHE A 123 -4.15 -9.19 -4.80
CA PHE A 123 -5.38 -9.82 -4.32
C PHE A 123 -5.30 -10.16 -2.83
N GLY A 124 -6.38 -9.87 -2.11
CA GLY A 124 -6.52 -10.01 -0.66
C GLY A 124 -6.85 -11.41 -0.17
N SER A 125 -6.00 -12.39 -0.46
CA SER A 125 -6.24 -13.83 -0.17
C SER A 125 -6.28 -14.21 1.33
N ALA A 126 -5.76 -13.37 2.22
CA ALA A 126 -5.69 -13.68 3.65
C ALA A 126 -7.08 -14.00 4.23
N GLY A 127 -7.21 -15.14 4.90
CA GLY A 127 -8.47 -15.58 5.51
C GLY A 127 -9.55 -16.04 4.50
N MET A 128 -9.17 -16.35 3.26
CA MET A 128 -10.02 -17.02 2.26
C MET A 128 -9.69 -18.51 2.17
N SER A 129 -10.62 -19.33 1.66
CA SER A 129 -10.34 -20.74 1.40
C SER A 129 -9.43 -20.92 0.18
N LEU A 130 -8.67 -22.01 0.15
CA LEU A 130 -7.79 -22.35 -0.98
C LEU A 130 -8.53 -22.37 -2.32
N GLN A 131 -9.75 -22.93 -2.34
CA GLN A 131 -10.57 -23.00 -3.54
C GLN A 131 -10.97 -21.61 -4.05
N ALA A 132 -11.31 -20.69 -3.15
CA ALA A 132 -11.68 -19.33 -3.53
C ALA A 132 -10.46 -18.54 -4.03
N VAL A 133 -9.28 -18.77 -3.44
CA VAL A 133 -8.02 -18.18 -3.91
C VAL A 133 -7.67 -18.73 -5.29
N GLU A 134 -7.75 -20.04 -5.50
CA GLU A 134 -7.47 -20.71 -6.78
C GLU A 134 -8.39 -20.17 -7.89
N ALA A 135 -9.70 -20.16 -7.67
CA ALA A 135 -10.68 -19.62 -8.63
C ALA A 135 -10.45 -18.12 -8.94
N THR A 136 -9.99 -17.35 -7.96
CA THR A 136 -9.69 -15.93 -8.18
C THR A 136 -8.43 -15.74 -9.03
N ILE A 137 -7.40 -16.56 -8.83
CA ILE A 137 -6.19 -16.51 -9.66
C ILE A 137 -6.50 -16.87 -11.11
N GLU A 138 -7.35 -17.88 -11.34
CA GLU A 138 -7.83 -18.24 -12.68
C GLU A 138 -8.54 -17.05 -13.35
N ARG A 139 -9.52 -16.45 -12.66
CA ARG A 139 -10.22 -15.26 -13.15
C ARG A 139 -9.25 -14.13 -13.50
N LEU A 140 -8.29 -13.83 -12.62
CA LEU A 140 -7.32 -12.76 -12.85
C LEU A 140 -6.43 -13.04 -14.05
N SER A 141 -5.95 -14.28 -14.19
CA SER A 141 -5.17 -14.74 -15.34
C SER A 141 -5.95 -14.53 -16.64
N ASP A 142 -7.20 -15.01 -16.70
CA ASP A 142 -8.04 -14.94 -17.89
C ASP A 142 -8.36 -13.49 -18.29
N ASN A 143 -8.64 -12.64 -17.30
CA ASN A 143 -9.09 -11.26 -17.55
C ASN A 143 -7.96 -10.26 -17.79
N LEU A 144 -6.74 -10.55 -17.34
CA LEU A 144 -5.59 -9.64 -17.44
C LEU A 144 -4.54 -10.08 -18.46
N GLY A 145 -4.43 -11.38 -18.76
CA GLY A 145 -3.39 -11.91 -19.62
C GLY A 145 -2.01 -11.57 -19.07
N GLU A 146 -1.17 -10.90 -19.88
CA GLU A 146 0.19 -10.53 -19.50
C GLU A 146 0.28 -9.31 -18.56
N ARG A 147 -0.84 -8.62 -18.28
CA ARG A 147 -0.82 -7.44 -17.40
C ARG A 147 -0.50 -7.85 -15.96
N PRO A 148 0.28 -7.04 -15.22
CA PRO A 148 0.76 -7.44 -13.90
C PRO A 148 -0.37 -7.49 -12.87
N TYR A 149 -0.45 -8.62 -12.17
CA TYR A 149 -1.25 -8.79 -10.96
C TYR A 149 -0.52 -9.71 -9.99
N GLY A 150 -0.78 -9.52 -8.70
CA GLY A 150 -0.22 -10.39 -7.67
C GLY A 150 -1.24 -10.89 -6.68
N CYS A 151 -0.80 -11.81 -5.82
CA CYS A 151 -1.58 -12.31 -4.70
C CYS A 151 -0.81 -12.13 -3.40
N ASN A 152 -1.52 -11.91 -2.29
CA ASN A 152 -0.90 -11.87 -0.98
C ASN A 152 -0.52 -13.29 -0.50
N LEU A 153 0.60 -13.42 0.17
CA LEU A 153 0.91 -14.55 1.05
C LEU A 153 1.15 -13.96 2.42
N ILE A 154 0.20 -14.22 3.32
CA ILE A 154 0.30 -13.80 4.71
C ILE A 154 0.94 -14.92 5.52
N HIS A 155 1.86 -14.56 6.40
CA HIS A 155 2.39 -15.52 7.36
C HIS A 155 1.36 -15.78 8.47
N SER A 156 1.02 -17.06 8.68
CA SER A 156 0.01 -17.50 9.65
C SER A 156 0.57 -18.54 10.62
N PRO A 157 1.30 -18.14 11.68
CA PRO A 157 1.93 -19.07 12.63
C PRO A 157 0.95 -20.07 13.29
N GLY A 158 -0.32 -19.68 13.45
CA GLY A 158 -1.35 -20.49 14.08
C GLY A 158 -2.00 -21.54 13.18
N GLU A 159 -1.66 -21.56 11.89
CA GLU A 159 -2.22 -22.50 10.88
C GLU A 159 -1.08 -23.19 10.10
N PRO A 160 -0.37 -24.15 10.74
CA PRO A 160 0.70 -24.89 10.08
C PRO A 160 0.21 -25.55 8.79
N GLY A 161 0.95 -25.37 7.69
CA GLY A 161 0.64 -25.97 6.38
C GLY A 161 -0.22 -25.09 5.46
N LEU A 162 -0.92 -24.07 5.96
CA LEU A 162 -1.69 -23.16 5.09
C LEU A 162 -0.79 -22.44 4.09
N GLU A 163 0.37 -21.97 4.55
CA GLU A 163 1.34 -21.27 3.71
C GLU A 163 1.88 -22.19 2.59
N GLU A 164 2.19 -23.45 2.91
CA GLU A 164 2.61 -24.47 1.94
C GLU A 164 1.53 -24.71 0.88
N ALA A 165 0.29 -24.94 1.32
CA ALA A 165 -0.83 -25.20 0.42
C ALA A 165 -1.14 -24.01 -0.51
N LEU A 166 -1.00 -22.78 -0.01
CA LEU A 166 -1.14 -21.58 -0.84
C LEU A 166 0.00 -21.48 -1.87
N VAL A 167 1.24 -21.73 -1.48
CA VAL A 167 2.38 -21.75 -2.42
C VAL A 167 2.19 -22.82 -3.49
N ASP A 168 1.67 -24.00 -3.15
CA ASP A 168 1.32 -25.03 -4.13
C ASP A 168 0.28 -24.54 -5.15
N VAL A 169 -0.76 -23.84 -4.70
CA VAL A 169 -1.75 -23.22 -5.60
C VAL A 169 -1.08 -22.18 -6.50
N TYR A 170 -0.25 -21.31 -5.93
CA TYR A 170 0.40 -20.22 -6.67
C TYR A 170 1.34 -20.74 -7.76
N LEU A 171 2.15 -21.76 -7.44
CA LEU A 171 3.06 -22.38 -8.39
C LEU A 171 2.29 -23.13 -9.49
N ARG A 172 1.27 -23.94 -9.14
CA ARG A 172 0.45 -24.67 -10.12
C ARG A 172 -0.30 -23.75 -11.08
N LYS A 173 -0.77 -22.58 -10.59
CA LYS A 173 -1.45 -21.57 -11.42
C LYS A 173 -0.51 -20.60 -12.12
N GLY A 174 0.81 -20.74 -11.96
CA GLY A 174 1.78 -19.88 -12.61
C GLY A 174 1.75 -18.42 -12.13
N LEU A 175 1.27 -18.15 -10.91
CA LEU A 175 1.26 -16.81 -10.33
C LEU A 175 2.70 -16.33 -10.14
N ARG A 176 3.08 -15.24 -10.83
CA ARG A 176 4.46 -14.74 -10.85
C ARG A 176 4.78 -13.65 -9.83
N LEU A 177 3.78 -12.95 -9.29
CA LEU A 177 3.97 -11.82 -8.39
C LEU A 177 3.30 -12.08 -7.05
N LEU A 178 4.08 -12.06 -5.97
CA LEU A 178 3.63 -12.37 -4.63
C LEU A 178 3.93 -11.23 -3.66
N SER A 179 2.94 -10.80 -2.89
CA SER A 179 3.13 -9.87 -1.76
C SER A 179 3.29 -10.66 -0.48
N ALA A 180 4.50 -10.72 0.07
CA ALA A 180 4.78 -11.37 1.35
C ALA A 180 4.51 -10.40 2.52
N SER A 181 3.59 -10.74 3.41
CA SER A 181 3.18 -9.87 4.53
C SER A 181 3.09 -10.62 5.87
N ALA A 182 3.24 -9.88 6.97
CA ALA A 182 3.20 -10.36 8.37
C ALA A 182 4.29 -11.38 8.76
N TYR A 183 5.32 -11.57 7.94
CA TYR A 183 6.44 -12.44 8.27
C TYR A 183 7.24 -11.92 9.47
N LEU A 184 7.72 -12.84 10.30
CA LEU A 184 8.66 -12.57 11.40
C LEU A 184 10.08 -13.06 11.07
N ALA A 185 10.16 -14.09 10.23
CA ALA A 185 11.36 -14.67 9.66
C ALA A 185 10.98 -15.32 8.32
N LEU A 186 11.98 -15.61 7.48
CA LEU A 186 11.77 -16.38 6.26
C LEU A 186 11.31 -17.82 6.57
N THR A 187 10.48 -18.37 5.70
CA THR A 187 9.91 -19.70 5.81
C THR A 187 10.27 -20.54 4.60
N LEU A 188 10.20 -21.87 4.75
CA LEU A 188 10.47 -22.80 3.66
C LEU A 188 9.51 -22.62 2.46
N PRO A 189 8.17 -22.48 2.63
CA PRO A 189 7.27 -22.27 1.49
C PRO A 189 7.57 -20.98 0.72
N LEU A 190 7.86 -19.88 1.41
CA LEU A 190 8.20 -18.61 0.77
C LEU A 190 9.49 -18.71 -0.05
N VAL A 191 10.52 -19.39 0.49
CA VAL A 191 11.76 -19.66 -0.24
C VAL A 191 11.47 -20.51 -1.47
N ARG A 192 10.70 -21.61 -1.31
CA ARG A 192 10.26 -22.48 -2.42
C ARG A 192 9.62 -21.68 -3.54
N TYR A 193 8.67 -20.80 -3.21
CA TYR A 193 8.04 -19.93 -4.20
C TYR A 193 9.07 -19.08 -4.97
N ARG A 194 9.97 -18.39 -4.25
CA ARG A 194 10.97 -17.50 -4.86
C ARG A 194 11.91 -18.22 -5.82
N VAL A 195 12.36 -19.42 -5.49
CA VAL A 195 13.40 -20.12 -6.26
C VAL A 195 12.82 -21.09 -7.30
N HIS A 196 11.53 -21.41 -7.25
CA HIS A 196 10.92 -22.36 -8.16
C HIS A 196 11.04 -21.89 -9.63
N GLY A 197 11.66 -22.73 -10.46
CA GLY A 197 11.83 -22.45 -11.88
C GLY A 197 12.92 -21.42 -12.19
N ILE A 198 13.78 -21.04 -11.23
CA ILE A 198 14.97 -20.22 -11.51
C ILE A 198 15.86 -20.91 -12.55
N TYR A 199 16.43 -20.14 -13.47
CA TYR A 199 17.31 -20.68 -14.52
C TYR A 199 18.31 -19.63 -15.00
N ARG A 200 19.29 -20.07 -15.81
CA ARG A 200 20.24 -19.19 -16.48
C ARG A 200 19.86 -19.08 -17.97
N ASP A 201 19.68 -17.87 -18.47
CA ASP A 201 19.35 -17.63 -19.88
C ASP A 201 20.57 -17.85 -20.81
N ALA A 202 20.36 -17.78 -22.13
CA ALA A 202 21.41 -17.96 -23.14
C ALA A 202 22.54 -16.93 -23.05
N SER A 203 22.31 -15.78 -22.40
CA SER A 203 23.32 -14.74 -22.15
C SER A 203 24.07 -14.93 -20.83
N GLY A 204 23.75 -15.97 -20.08
CA GLY A 204 24.35 -16.26 -18.79
C GLY A 204 23.69 -15.54 -17.61
N ARG A 205 22.60 -14.78 -17.81
CA ARG A 205 21.91 -14.05 -16.73
C ARG A 205 20.98 -14.97 -15.96
N ILE A 206 20.89 -14.75 -14.65
CA ILE A 206 19.97 -15.50 -13.79
C ILE A 206 18.57 -14.90 -13.93
N VAL A 207 17.62 -15.71 -14.37
CA VAL A 207 16.21 -15.33 -14.50
C VAL A 207 15.43 -15.92 -13.34
N THR A 208 14.67 -15.07 -12.66
CA THR A 208 13.80 -15.46 -11.53
C THR A 208 12.35 -15.29 -11.93
N PRO A 209 11.65 -16.35 -12.38
CA PRO A 209 10.27 -16.20 -12.86
C PRO A 209 9.29 -15.71 -11.79
N ASN A 210 9.54 -16.03 -10.52
CA ASN A 210 8.66 -15.70 -9.40
C ASN A 210 9.26 -14.56 -8.57
N HIS A 211 8.51 -13.47 -8.45
CA HIS A 211 8.94 -12.23 -7.79
C HIS A 211 8.22 -12.08 -6.45
N VAL A 212 9.00 -11.74 -5.41
CA VAL A 212 8.50 -11.46 -4.07
C VAL A 212 8.59 -9.97 -3.81
N PHE A 213 7.45 -9.39 -3.41
CA PHE A 213 7.30 -8.04 -2.89
C PHE A 213 7.17 -8.16 -1.37
N ALA A 214 8.26 -7.86 -0.66
CA ALA A 214 8.30 -7.99 0.79
C ALA A 214 7.71 -6.73 1.45
N LYS A 215 6.59 -6.85 2.16
CA LYS A 215 6.01 -5.72 2.91
C LYS A 215 6.45 -5.79 4.37
N VAL A 216 7.28 -4.85 4.78
CA VAL A 216 7.94 -4.90 6.09
C VAL A 216 8.05 -3.52 6.75
N SER A 217 8.14 -3.53 8.07
CA SER A 217 8.31 -2.33 8.90
C SER A 217 9.61 -2.34 9.72
N ARG A 218 10.39 -3.43 9.66
CA ARG A 218 11.58 -3.65 10.51
C ARG A 218 12.82 -3.98 9.68
N THR A 219 13.95 -3.40 10.06
CA THR A 219 15.23 -3.53 9.34
C THR A 219 15.81 -4.94 9.42
N GLU A 220 15.56 -5.66 10.52
CA GLU A 220 16.03 -7.02 10.73
C GLU A 220 15.41 -7.97 9.70
N LEU A 221 14.11 -7.84 9.47
CA LEU A 221 13.39 -8.63 8.47
C LEU A 221 13.70 -8.15 7.04
N ALA A 222 13.76 -6.84 6.83
CA ALA A 222 14.17 -6.26 5.54
C ALA A 222 15.55 -6.79 5.09
N SER A 223 16.49 -6.92 6.03
CA SER A 223 17.82 -7.45 5.77
C SER A 223 17.77 -8.91 5.31
N GLN A 224 16.89 -9.74 5.90
CA GLN A 224 16.70 -11.12 5.44
C GLN A 224 16.14 -11.17 4.02
N PHE A 225 15.17 -10.32 3.69
CA PHE A 225 14.59 -10.24 2.35
C PHE A 225 15.58 -9.74 1.27
N PHE A 226 16.47 -8.81 1.62
CA PHE A 226 17.53 -8.38 0.71
C PHE A 226 18.74 -9.32 0.66
N SER A 227 18.82 -10.31 1.54
CA SER A 227 19.85 -11.35 1.49
C SER A 227 19.45 -12.48 0.54
N PRO A 228 20.40 -13.33 0.13
CA PRO A 228 20.07 -14.54 -0.61
C PRO A 228 19.20 -15.51 0.19
N PRO A 229 18.45 -16.38 -0.47
CA PRO A 229 17.73 -17.48 0.16
C PRO A 229 18.64 -18.28 1.11
N PRO A 230 18.22 -18.56 2.35
CA PRO A 230 19.07 -19.27 3.31
C PRO A 230 19.46 -20.68 2.84
N GLU A 231 20.75 -21.00 2.89
CA GLU A 231 21.31 -22.30 2.47
C GLU A 231 20.62 -23.50 3.14
N ARG A 232 20.22 -23.37 4.42
CA ARG A 232 19.46 -24.41 5.13
C ARG A 232 18.16 -24.76 4.41
N PHE A 233 17.43 -23.76 3.93
CA PHE A 233 16.18 -23.97 3.21
C PHE A 233 16.45 -24.49 1.79
N LEU A 234 17.49 -23.98 1.10
CA LEU A 234 17.87 -24.49 -0.22
C LEU A 234 18.22 -25.98 -0.19
N ARG A 235 19.05 -26.43 0.78
CA ARG A 235 19.37 -27.85 0.96
C ARG A 235 18.12 -28.69 1.21
N GLN A 236 17.24 -28.22 2.10
CA GLN A 236 15.99 -28.91 2.39
C GLN A 236 15.08 -29.04 1.17
N LEU A 237 15.03 -28.03 0.29
CA LEU A 237 14.25 -28.09 -0.96
C LEU A 237 14.87 -29.03 -1.99
N VAL A 238 16.20 -29.10 -2.09
CA VAL A 238 16.90 -30.07 -2.94
C VAL A 238 16.63 -31.49 -2.46
N GLU A 239 16.74 -31.75 -1.15
CA GLU A 239 16.48 -33.07 -0.54
C GLU A 239 15.03 -33.54 -0.78
N ARG A 240 14.07 -32.61 -0.83
CA ARG A 240 12.66 -32.88 -1.15
C ARG A 240 12.38 -33.05 -2.64
N GLY A 241 13.33 -32.68 -3.51
CA GLY A 241 13.13 -32.65 -4.95
C GLY A 241 12.25 -31.48 -5.44
N ASP A 242 12.02 -30.47 -4.61
CA ASP A 242 11.27 -29.26 -4.97
C ASP A 242 12.06 -28.37 -5.96
N ILE A 243 13.39 -28.43 -5.88
CA ILE A 243 14.33 -27.75 -6.79
C ILE A 243 15.54 -28.65 -7.07
N THR A 244 16.28 -28.34 -8.13
CA THR A 244 17.56 -28.99 -8.46
C THR A 244 18.74 -28.36 -7.73
N GLU A 245 19.88 -29.05 -7.68
CA GLU A 245 21.14 -28.49 -7.17
C GLU A 245 21.58 -27.23 -7.92
N GLU A 246 21.37 -27.19 -9.24
CA GLU A 246 21.71 -26.01 -10.05
C GLU A 246 20.83 -24.83 -9.64
N GLN A 247 19.52 -25.05 -9.46
CA GLN A 247 18.62 -24.01 -8.97
C GLN A 247 19.03 -23.46 -7.60
N ALA A 248 19.47 -24.32 -6.69
CA ALA A 248 20.01 -23.90 -5.39
C ALA A 248 21.27 -23.02 -5.55
N LYS A 249 22.21 -23.41 -6.41
CA LYS A 249 23.42 -22.60 -6.70
C LYS A 249 23.09 -21.25 -7.33
N LEU A 250 22.12 -21.20 -8.25
CA LEU A 250 21.66 -19.94 -8.83
C LEU A 250 21.00 -19.05 -7.77
N ALA A 251 20.26 -19.65 -6.83
CA ALA A 251 19.54 -18.94 -5.78
C ALA A 251 20.49 -18.15 -4.85
N GLU A 252 21.72 -18.61 -4.62
CA GLU A 252 22.72 -17.91 -3.80
C GLU A 252 23.10 -16.51 -4.33
N HIS A 253 22.79 -16.23 -5.60
CA HIS A 253 23.20 -15.01 -6.31
C HIS A 253 22.04 -14.02 -6.55
N ILE A 254 20.89 -14.24 -5.93
CA ILE A 254 19.72 -13.37 -6.02
C ILE A 254 19.22 -12.98 -4.63
N PRO A 255 18.53 -11.85 -4.46
CA PRO A 255 17.84 -11.56 -3.21
C PRO A 255 16.57 -12.41 -3.07
N MET A 256 16.16 -12.66 -1.82
CA MET A 256 14.84 -13.22 -1.50
C MET A 256 13.70 -12.34 -2.02
N ALA A 257 13.84 -11.03 -1.92
CA ALA A 257 12.95 -10.04 -2.54
C ALA A 257 13.77 -8.90 -3.12
N GLN A 258 13.57 -8.63 -4.41
CA GLN A 258 14.14 -7.46 -5.09
C GLN A 258 13.39 -6.18 -4.71
N ASN A 259 12.06 -6.28 -4.53
CA ASN A 259 11.22 -5.15 -4.17
C ASN A 259 10.75 -5.27 -2.72
N LEU A 260 11.00 -4.22 -1.95
CA LEU A 260 10.58 -4.11 -0.57
C LEU A 260 9.64 -2.91 -0.40
N THR A 261 8.48 -3.14 0.19
CA THR A 261 7.55 -2.07 0.57
C THR A 261 7.77 -1.73 2.03
N ALA A 262 8.30 -0.53 2.29
CA ALA A 262 8.44 0.01 3.65
C ALA A 262 7.05 0.44 4.16
N GLU A 263 6.44 -0.40 5.01
CA GLU A 263 5.12 -0.14 5.58
C GLU A 263 5.23 0.63 6.90
N ALA A 264 4.97 1.93 6.80
CA ALA A 264 4.82 2.84 7.92
C ALA A 264 3.45 2.65 8.60
N ASP A 265 3.03 3.61 9.42
CA ASP A 265 1.71 3.58 10.04
C ASP A 265 0.57 3.38 9.01
N SER A 266 -0.16 2.26 9.14
CA SER A 266 -1.15 1.79 8.18
C SER A 266 -2.39 1.19 8.86
N GLY A 267 -3.48 1.02 8.11
CA GLY A 267 -4.67 0.33 8.61
C GLY A 267 -4.46 -1.18 8.74
N GLY A 268 -5.09 -1.82 9.73
CA GLY A 268 -4.86 -3.23 10.03
C GLY A 268 -3.60 -3.43 10.89
N HIS A 269 -2.82 -4.48 10.64
CA HIS A 269 -1.60 -4.73 11.41
C HIS A 269 -0.54 -3.66 11.13
N THR A 270 -0.07 -3.01 12.19
CA THR A 270 0.93 -1.92 12.11
C THR A 270 1.73 -1.82 13.41
N ASP A 271 3.01 -1.46 13.27
CA ASP A 271 3.90 -1.05 14.37
C ASP A 271 3.84 0.47 14.62
N ASN A 272 2.96 1.20 13.91
CA ASN A 272 2.79 2.66 13.95
C ASN A 272 4.08 3.45 13.69
N ARG A 273 4.93 2.97 12.77
CA ARG A 273 6.21 3.61 12.46
C ARG A 273 6.01 4.90 11.65
N PRO A 274 6.71 6.00 11.96
CA PRO A 274 6.65 7.21 11.16
C PRO A 274 7.26 6.99 9.76
N ALA A 275 6.51 7.32 8.71
CA ALA A 275 6.97 7.17 7.32
C ALA A 275 8.27 7.95 7.04
N MET A 276 8.37 9.17 7.57
CA MET A 276 9.54 10.04 7.40
C MET A 276 10.84 9.46 7.99
N ALA A 277 10.74 8.55 8.97
CA ALA A 277 11.90 7.86 9.54
C ALA A 277 12.13 6.51 8.87
N LEU A 278 11.06 5.74 8.64
CA LEU A 278 11.14 4.38 8.13
C LEU A 278 11.67 4.32 6.69
N ILE A 279 11.13 5.15 5.78
CA ILE A 279 11.45 5.06 4.35
C ILE A 279 12.94 5.35 4.10
N PRO A 280 13.53 6.46 4.59
CA PRO A 280 14.97 6.69 4.45
C PRO A 280 15.83 5.60 5.09
N THR A 281 15.39 5.04 6.22
CA THR A 281 16.10 3.94 6.90
C THR A 281 16.16 2.69 6.02
N MET A 282 15.05 2.34 5.35
CA MET A 282 14.97 1.20 4.45
C MET A 282 15.78 1.42 3.17
N LEU A 283 15.80 2.64 2.63
CA LEU A 283 16.64 3.02 1.49
C LEU A 283 18.13 2.90 1.82
N ALA A 284 18.56 3.40 2.97
CA ALA A 284 19.95 3.25 3.42
C ALA A 284 20.32 1.76 3.62
N LEU A 285 19.38 0.93 4.06
CA LEU A 285 19.59 -0.52 4.14
C LEU A 285 19.72 -1.14 2.75
N ARG A 286 18.82 -0.81 1.80
CA ARG A 286 18.88 -1.24 0.40
C ARG A 286 20.26 -0.97 -0.19
N ASP A 287 20.78 0.25 -0.03
CA ASP A 287 22.07 0.65 -0.60
C ASP A 287 23.23 -0.19 -0.02
N ARG A 288 23.24 -0.42 1.29
CA ARG A 288 24.23 -1.30 1.95
C ARG A 288 24.14 -2.74 1.45
N MET A 289 22.93 -3.25 1.24
CA MET A 289 22.73 -4.64 0.81
C MET A 289 23.07 -4.83 -0.67
N GLN A 290 22.73 -3.85 -1.52
CA GLN A 290 23.13 -3.81 -2.92
C GLN A 290 24.65 -3.79 -3.04
N ALA A 291 25.34 -2.95 -2.26
CA ALA A 291 26.80 -2.90 -2.26
C ALA A 291 27.44 -4.19 -1.70
N ARG A 292 26.83 -4.79 -0.66
CA ARG A 292 27.33 -6.02 -0.03
C ARG A 292 27.28 -7.23 -0.96
N TYR A 293 26.16 -7.45 -1.62
CA TYR A 293 25.95 -8.64 -2.45
C TYR A 293 26.25 -8.41 -3.93
N ASN A 294 26.32 -7.14 -4.35
CA ASN A 294 26.61 -6.74 -5.73
C ASN A 294 25.70 -7.46 -6.74
N TYR A 295 24.40 -7.53 -6.44
CA TYR A 295 23.44 -8.18 -7.32
C TYR A 295 23.37 -7.48 -8.68
N HIS A 296 23.20 -8.25 -9.74
CA HIS A 296 22.83 -7.69 -11.05
C HIS A 296 21.43 -7.07 -11.04
N GLN A 297 20.53 -7.58 -10.21
CA GLN A 297 19.19 -7.03 -10.00
C GLN A 297 19.30 -5.87 -9.01
N GLU A 298 18.83 -4.68 -9.40
CA GLU A 298 18.77 -3.54 -8.49
C GLU A 298 17.70 -3.77 -7.43
N LEU A 299 18.11 -3.72 -6.16
CA LEU A 299 17.18 -3.71 -5.03
C LEU A 299 16.37 -2.41 -5.05
N ARG A 300 15.09 -2.49 -4.68
CA ARG A 300 14.18 -1.34 -4.67
C ARG A 300 13.40 -1.26 -3.36
N VAL A 301 13.11 -0.03 -2.95
CA VAL A 301 12.25 0.25 -1.79
C VAL A 301 11.10 1.14 -2.24
N GLY A 302 9.88 0.65 -2.10
CA GLY A 302 8.67 1.45 -2.19
C GLY A 302 8.17 1.90 -0.81
N ALA A 303 7.15 2.75 -0.82
CA ALA A 303 6.57 3.33 0.39
C ALA A 303 5.10 2.94 0.55
N ALA A 304 4.70 2.59 1.78
CA ALA A 304 3.31 2.39 2.18
C ALA A 304 3.04 2.99 3.58
N GLY A 305 1.77 3.21 3.89
CA GLY A 305 1.34 3.83 5.16
C GLY A 305 1.33 5.36 5.08
N GLY A 306 0.17 5.96 5.32
CA GLY A 306 -0.02 7.42 5.27
C GLY A 306 -0.13 8.05 3.87
N ILE A 307 -0.03 7.28 2.79
CA ILE A 307 -0.11 7.78 1.40
C ILE A 307 -1.58 7.92 0.98
N ALA A 308 -2.07 9.16 0.91
CA ALA A 308 -3.50 9.45 0.78
C ALA A 308 -3.83 10.78 0.10
N THR A 309 -2.85 11.61 -0.21
CA THR A 309 -3.03 12.94 -0.80
C THR A 309 -1.94 13.20 -1.83
N PRO A 310 -2.13 14.15 -2.77
CA PRO A 310 -1.06 14.62 -3.64
C PRO A 310 0.24 14.95 -2.89
N ALA A 311 0.13 15.60 -1.73
CA ALA A 311 1.28 16.00 -0.92
C ALA A 311 2.01 14.81 -0.28
N SER A 312 1.28 13.86 0.33
CA SER A 312 1.91 12.65 0.92
C SER A 312 2.52 11.75 -0.15
N THR A 313 1.90 11.68 -1.34
CA THR A 313 2.43 10.95 -2.50
C THR A 313 3.71 11.60 -3.02
N ALA A 314 3.73 12.92 -3.21
CA ALA A 314 4.94 13.66 -3.58
C ALA A 314 6.06 13.49 -2.55
N ALA A 315 5.74 13.52 -1.25
CA ALA A 315 6.71 13.33 -0.19
C ALA A 315 7.35 11.93 -0.21
N ALA A 316 6.58 10.88 -0.50
CA ALA A 316 7.10 9.52 -0.63
C ALA A 316 8.14 9.42 -1.77
N PHE A 317 7.82 9.96 -2.95
CA PHE A 317 8.74 10.00 -4.07
C PHE A 317 9.95 10.90 -3.80
N ALA A 318 9.77 12.06 -3.15
CA ALA A 318 10.87 12.94 -2.75
C ALA A 318 11.85 12.29 -1.76
N MET A 319 11.38 11.34 -0.94
CA MET A 319 12.26 10.53 -0.09
C MET A 319 13.03 9.44 -0.85
N GLY A 320 12.70 9.18 -2.12
CA GLY A 320 13.36 8.18 -2.97
C GLY A 320 12.62 6.85 -3.12
N ALA A 321 11.31 6.81 -2.85
CA ALA A 321 10.51 5.61 -3.07
C ALA A 321 10.45 5.23 -4.56
N ALA A 322 10.74 3.97 -4.89
CA ALA A 322 10.63 3.43 -6.25
C ALA A 322 9.17 3.37 -6.73
N TYR A 323 8.25 3.12 -5.81
CA TYR A 323 6.80 3.10 -6.03
C TYR A 323 6.07 3.45 -4.73
N VAL A 324 4.80 3.83 -4.85
CA VAL A 324 3.90 4.00 -3.70
C VAL A 324 2.88 2.87 -3.65
N MET A 325 2.47 2.49 -2.45
CA MET A 325 1.41 1.52 -2.23
C MET A 325 0.34 2.09 -1.29
N THR A 326 -0.92 1.99 -1.72
CA THR A 326 -2.07 2.47 -0.95
C THR A 326 -2.94 1.32 -0.46
N GLY A 327 -3.67 1.56 0.65
CA GLY A 327 -4.54 0.57 1.29
C GLY A 327 -5.88 1.19 1.67
N SER A 328 -5.93 1.94 2.79
CA SER A 328 -7.18 2.46 3.34
C SER A 328 -8.04 3.19 2.29
N VAL A 329 -7.46 4.10 1.49
CA VAL A 329 -8.21 4.83 0.44
C VAL A 329 -8.86 3.91 -0.60
N ASN A 330 -8.24 2.76 -0.90
CA ASN A 330 -8.78 1.78 -1.84
C ASN A 330 -9.98 1.02 -1.25
N GLN A 331 -10.00 0.80 0.07
CA GLN A 331 -11.15 0.17 0.72
C GLN A 331 -12.43 1.02 0.58
N ALA A 332 -12.29 2.35 0.56
CA ALA A 332 -13.41 3.26 0.34
C ALA A 332 -13.86 3.35 -1.13
N CYS A 333 -13.16 2.70 -2.07
CA CYS A 333 -13.51 2.68 -3.48
C CYS A 333 -14.54 1.59 -3.81
N ARG A 334 -15.33 1.83 -4.86
CA ARG A 334 -16.42 0.94 -5.30
C ARG A 334 -15.98 -0.47 -5.66
N GLU A 335 -14.77 -0.61 -6.19
CA GLU A 335 -14.22 -1.89 -6.58
C GLU A 335 -13.87 -2.76 -5.37
N SER A 336 -13.75 -2.20 -4.15
CA SER A 336 -13.41 -2.98 -2.97
C SER A 336 -14.46 -4.04 -2.64
N GLY A 337 -14.02 -5.20 -2.17
CA GLY A 337 -14.87 -6.27 -1.66
C GLY A 337 -15.51 -5.96 -0.29
N SER A 338 -15.53 -4.69 0.12
CA SER A 338 -16.21 -4.24 1.34
C SER A 338 -17.67 -3.88 1.07
N SER A 339 -18.47 -3.72 2.12
CA SER A 339 -19.87 -3.34 1.97
C SER A 339 -20.05 -1.84 1.72
N ASP A 340 -21.17 -1.46 1.12
CA ASP A 340 -21.53 -0.04 0.93
C ASP A 340 -21.65 0.71 2.25
N ILE A 341 -22.06 0.02 3.32
CA ILE A 341 -22.13 0.60 4.67
C ILE A 341 -20.71 0.98 5.14
N VAL A 342 -19.75 0.08 4.98
CA VAL A 342 -18.35 0.33 5.34
C VAL A 342 -17.75 1.45 4.48
N ARG A 343 -18.00 1.45 3.16
CA ARG A 343 -17.53 2.54 2.28
C ARG A 343 -18.03 3.91 2.73
N ARG A 344 -19.30 4.02 3.13
CA ARG A 344 -19.86 5.26 3.70
C ARG A 344 -19.20 5.62 5.03
N MET A 345 -19.05 4.66 5.93
CA MET A 345 -18.36 4.88 7.22
C MET A 345 -16.91 5.36 7.03
N LEU A 346 -16.21 4.83 6.02
CA LEU A 346 -14.86 5.27 5.66
C LEU A 346 -14.86 6.68 5.07
N ALA A 347 -15.86 7.06 4.26
CA ALA A 347 -16.00 8.41 3.73
C ALA A 347 -16.24 9.47 4.82
N ASP A 348 -16.87 9.08 5.93
CA ASP A 348 -17.11 9.95 7.09
C ASP A 348 -15.92 10.05 8.07
N ALA A 349 -14.88 9.23 7.87
CA ALA A 349 -13.75 9.17 8.80
C ALA A 349 -12.91 10.45 8.79
N GLN A 350 -12.55 10.96 9.97
CA GLN A 350 -11.67 12.11 10.15
C GLN A 350 -10.32 11.71 10.74
N GLN A 351 -9.41 12.69 10.85
CA GLN A 351 -8.04 12.48 11.31
C GLN A 351 -7.97 11.75 12.68
N ALA A 352 -8.89 12.05 13.59
CA ALA A 352 -8.90 11.49 14.95
C ALA A 352 -9.76 10.23 15.11
N ASP A 353 -10.35 9.71 14.04
CA ASP A 353 -11.34 8.60 14.09
C ASP A 353 -10.71 7.20 14.04
N ILE A 354 -9.40 7.11 14.21
CA ILE A 354 -8.63 5.87 14.13
C ILE A 354 -8.09 5.51 15.52
N VAL A 355 -8.04 4.21 15.84
CA VAL A 355 -7.53 3.70 17.12
C VAL A 355 -6.94 2.30 16.96
N MET A 356 -6.03 1.92 17.86
CA MET A 356 -5.56 0.54 17.98
C MET A 356 -6.55 -0.31 18.78
N ALA A 357 -6.87 -1.51 18.29
CA ALA A 357 -7.72 -2.49 18.95
C ALA A 357 -7.04 -3.87 18.96
N PRO A 358 -7.33 -4.75 19.93
CA PRO A 358 -6.84 -6.12 19.92
C PRO A 358 -7.15 -6.85 18.61
N ALA A 359 -6.14 -7.54 18.08
CA ALA A 359 -6.25 -8.37 16.88
C ALA A 359 -6.88 -9.74 17.22
N ALA A 360 -7.54 -10.36 16.24
CA ALA A 360 -8.09 -11.72 16.42
C ALA A 360 -6.99 -12.79 16.36
N ASP A 361 -6.02 -12.59 15.48
CA ASP A 361 -4.79 -13.35 15.39
C ASP A 361 -3.81 -12.86 16.46
N MET A 362 -3.12 -13.81 17.11
CA MET A 362 -2.18 -13.53 18.20
C MET A 362 -2.79 -12.66 19.33
N PHE A 363 -4.11 -12.78 19.54
CA PHE A 363 -4.86 -12.08 20.59
C PHE A 363 -4.22 -12.29 21.97
N GLU A 364 -3.80 -13.53 22.25
CA GLU A 364 -3.17 -13.96 23.48
C GLU A 364 -1.83 -13.25 23.74
N MET A 365 -1.15 -12.82 22.67
CA MET A 365 0.14 -12.11 22.71
C MET A 365 -0.04 -10.57 22.79
N GLY A 366 -1.28 -10.08 22.80
CA GLY A 366 -1.57 -8.65 22.88
C GLY A 366 -1.31 -7.86 21.60
N VAL A 367 -1.24 -8.54 20.46
CA VAL A 367 -1.12 -7.89 19.15
C VAL A 367 -2.34 -7.02 18.88
N LYS A 368 -2.11 -5.88 18.22
CA LYS A 368 -3.15 -4.90 17.91
C LYS A 368 -3.18 -4.60 16.42
N VAL A 369 -4.35 -4.17 15.97
CA VAL A 369 -4.61 -3.65 14.63
C VAL A 369 -5.20 -2.25 14.72
N GLN A 370 -4.91 -1.43 13.71
CA GLN A 370 -5.43 -0.08 13.56
C GLN A 370 -6.78 -0.10 12.82
N VAL A 371 -7.82 0.43 13.47
CA VAL A 371 -9.21 0.34 13.03
C VAL A 371 -9.95 1.67 13.12
N LEU A 372 -11.03 1.80 12.35
CA LEU A 372 -11.99 2.89 12.49
C LEU A 372 -12.73 2.77 13.83
N LYS A 373 -12.83 3.87 14.58
CA LYS A 373 -13.60 3.96 15.84
C LYS A 373 -14.92 4.71 15.70
N ARG A 374 -15.09 5.50 14.63
CA ARG A 374 -16.32 6.27 14.39
C ARG A 374 -17.42 5.38 13.83
N GLY A 375 -18.62 5.48 14.40
CA GLY A 375 -19.80 4.74 13.94
C GLY A 375 -19.83 3.25 14.29
N THR A 376 -18.85 2.76 15.06
CA THR A 376 -18.75 1.37 15.56
C THR A 376 -18.20 1.37 16.98
N MET A 377 -18.56 0.39 17.80
CA MET A 377 -18.02 0.18 19.15
C MET A 377 -16.99 -0.95 19.19
N PHE A 378 -16.59 -1.51 18.04
CA PHE A 378 -15.68 -2.64 17.95
C PHE A 378 -14.41 -2.44 18.78
N ALA A 379 -13.71 -1.30 18.64
CA ALA A 379 -12.45 -1.07 19.35
C ALA A 379 -12.62 -1.11 20.88
N MET A 380 -13.69 -0.52 21.41
CA MET A 380 -14.01 -0.56 22.84
C MET A 380 -14.35 -1.99 23.28
N ARG A 381 -15.15 -2.71 22.47
CA ARG A 381 -15.56 -4.09 22.75
C ARG A 381 -14.36 -5.04 22.74
N ALA A 382 -13.51 -4.95 21.73
CA ALA A 382 -12.28 -5.72 21.63
C ALA A 382 -11.34 -5.45 22.82
N ALA A 383 -11.15 -4.19 23.21
CA ALA A 383 -10.37 -3.84 24.39
C ALA A 383 -10.96 -4.44 25.68
N LYS A 384 -12.29 -4.43 25.82
CA LYS A 384 -12.97 -5.07 26.96
C LYS A 384 -12.74 -6.59 27.00
N LEU A 385 -12.86 -7.27 25.86
CA LEU A 385 -12.57 -8.72 25.77
C LEU A 385 -11.13 -9.02 26.18
N TYR A 386 -10.16 -8.23 25.71
CA TYR A 386 -8.75 -8.41 26.08
C TYR A 386 -8.49 -8.16 27.57
N ASN A 387 -9.12 -7.15 28.16
CA ASN A 387 -9.00 -6.89 29.59
C ASN A 387 -9.58 -8.03 30.43
N LEU A 388 -10.75 -8.56 30.06
CA LEU A 388 -11.34 -9.72 30.71
C LEU A 388 -10.41 -10.95 30.59
N TYR A 389 -9.90 -11.22 29.39
CA TYR A 389 -8.94 -12.31 29.16
C TYR A 389 -7.68 -12.18 30.03
N ARG A 390 -7.21 -10.95 30.25
CA ARG A 390 -6.02 -10.69 31.06
C ARG A 390 -6.26 -10.78 32.56
N THR A 391 -7.50 -10.61 32.99
CA THR A 391 -7.91 -10.50 34.40
C THR A 391 -8.35 -11.83 34.98
N TYR A 392 -9.06 -12.64 34.20
CA TYR A 392 -9.65 -13.90 34.63
C TYR A 392 -8.91 -15.10 34.02
N ALA A 393 -8.87 -16.23 34.73
CA ALA A 393 -8.20 -17.44 34.23
C ALA A 393 -9.12 -18.26 33.31
N THR A 394 -10.44 -18.24 33.57
CA THR A 394 -11.44 -19.01 32.84
C THR A 394 -12.67 -18.15 32.51
N LEU A 395 -13.55 -18.66 31.64
CA LEU A 395 -14.86 -18.03 31.35
C LEU A 395 -15.77 -17.99 32.59
N ASP A 396 -15.65 -18.97 33.49
CA ASP A 396 -16.50 -19.11 34.67
C ASP A 396 -16.10 -18.14 35.80
N ASP A 397 -14.85 -17.67 35.79
CA ASP A 397 -14.35 -16.67 36.74
C ASP A 397 -14.87 -15.25 36.43
N ILE A 398 -15.48 -15.03 35.26
CA ILE A 398 -15.99 -13.72 34.84
C ILE A 398 -17.22 -13.36 35.70
N PRO A 399 -17.24 -12.21 36.39
CA PRO A 399 -18.38 -11.77 37.20
C PRO A 399 -19.69 -11.78 36.40
N LEU A 400 -20.79 -12.19 37.05
CA LEU A 400 -22.08 -12.39 36.40
C LEU A 400 -22.59 -11.15 35.63
N ASN A 401 -22.34 -9.94 36.16
CA ASN A 401 -22.70 -8.68 35.50
C ASN A 401 -21.94 -8.48 34.18
N GLU A 402 -20.64 -8.78 34.18
CA GLU A 402 -19.77 -8.70 32.99
C GLU A 402 -20.14 -9.77 31.97
N ARG A 403 -20.35 -11.00 32.43
CA ARG A 403 -20.82 -12.11 31.62
C ARG A 403 -22.16 -11.79 30.93
N THR A 404 -23.13 -11.24 31.66
CA THR A 404 -24.43 -10.81 31.12
C THR A 404 -24.26 -9.79 30.00
N ILE A 405 -23.32 -8.83 30.16
CA ILE A 405 -23.02 -7.85 29.10
C ILE A 405 -22.45 -8.53 27.86
N LEU A 406 -21.54 -9.49 28.01
CA LEU A 406 -20.98 -10.24 26.89
C LEU A 406 -22.09 -10.98 26.12
N GLU A 407 -22.91 -11.75 26.84
CA GLU A 407 -23.96 -12.57 26.23
C GLU A 407 -25.02 -11.71 25.53
N GLN A 408 -25.46 -10.61 26.13
CA GLN A 408 -26.53 -9.78 25.58
C GLN A 408 -26.07 -8.77 24.54
N LYS A 409 -24.90 -8.13 24.73
CA LYS A 409 -24.46 -6.99 23.92
C LYS A 409 -23.41 -7.36 22.88
N PHE A 410 -22.53 -8.32 23.16
CA PHE A 410 -21.40 -8.68 22.31
C PHE A 410 -21.77 -9.88 21.44
N PHE A 411 -21.98 -11.03 22.07
CA PHE A 411 -22.24 -12.29 21.39
C PHE A 411 -23.70 -12.43 20.94
N ARG A 412 -24.64 -11.84 21.69
CA ARG A 412 -26.09 -11.97 21.50
C ARG A 412 -26.59 -13.41 21.64
N LYS A 413 -25.91 -14.19 22.47
CA LYS A 413 -26.21 -15.58 22.83
C LYS A 413 -25.38 -15.99 24.07
N PRO A 414 -25.77 -17.05 24.80
CA PRO A 414 -25.00 -17.58 25.93
C PRO A 414 -23.59 -18.00 25.54
N LEU A 415 -22.61 -17.82 26.44
CA LEU A 415 -21.20 -18.14 26.13
C LEU A 415 -20.97 -19.63 25.86
N GLU A 416 -21.76 -20.53 26.47
CA GLU A 416 -21.73 -21.97 26.19
C GLU A 416 -22.03 -22.24 24.72
N MET A 417 -23.03 -21.56 24.17
CA MET A 417 -23.40 -21.72 22.76
C MET A 417 -22.32 -21.16 21.83
N VAL A 418 -21.68 -20.04 22.20
CA VAL A 418 -20.54 -19.50 21.44
C VAL A 418 -19.38 -20.51 21.43
N TRP A 419 -19.12 -21.16 22.56
CA TRP A 419 -18.09 -22.18 22.65
C TRP A 419 -18.41 -23.39 21.75
N GLU A 420 -19.63 -23.92 21.76
CA GLU A 420 -19.99 -25.04 20.89
C GLU A 420 -19.84 -24.69 19.40
N GLU A 421 -20.29 -23.51 18.97
CA GLU A 421 -20.09 -23.03 17.59
C GLU A 421 -18.60 -22.88 17.24
N THR A 422 -17.79 -22.39 18.19
CA THR A 422 -16.33 -22.28 18.02
C THR A 422 -15.68 -23.65 17.93
N ARG A 423 -16.17 -24.62 18.71
CA ARG A 423 -15.70 -26.00 18.70
C ARG A 423 -15.99 -26.64 17.35
N GLU A 424 -17.20 -26.52 16.83
CA GLU A 424 -17.59 -27.01 15.50
C GLU A 424 -16.69 -26.44 14.40
N PHE A 425 -16.43 -25.14 14.42
CA PHE A 425 -15.53 -24.49 13.46
C PHE A 425 -14.12 -25.09 13.43
N PHE A 426 -13.54 -25.40 14.59
CA PHE A 426 -12.19 -25.96 14.68
C PHE A 426 -12.12 -27.47 14.47
N LEU A 427 -13.23 -28.21 14.57
CA LEU A 427 -13.25 -29.65 14.24
C LEU A 427 -12.83 -29.90 12.78
N GLU A 428 -13.22 -29.03 11.85
CA GLU A 428 -12.88 -29.18 10.43
C GLU A 428 -11.55 -28.52 10.05
N ARG A 429 -11.16 -27.45 10.74
CA ARG A 429 -10.05 -26.58 10.31
C ARG A 429 -8.76 -26.71 11.13
N GLY A 430 -8.86 -27.15 12.38
CA GLY A 430 -7.69 -27.24 13.25
C GLY A 430 -7.99 -27.93 14.58
N PRO A 431 -8.16 -29.27 14.59
CA PRO A 431 -8.46 -30.04 15.80
C PRO A 431 -7.45 -29.83 16.94
N ALA A 432 -6.19 -29.56 16.61
CA ALA A 432 -5.14 -29.26 17.60
C ALA A 432 -5.46 -28.04 18.49
N GLN A 433 -6.25 -27.08 17.99
CA GLN A 433 -6.70 -25.93 18.80
C GLN A 433 -7.68 -26.37 19.89
N LEU A 434 -8.50 -27.39 19.63
CA LEU A 434 -9.44 -27.95 20.59
C LEU A 434 -8.70 -28.73 21.69
N GLU A 435 -7.72 -29.56 21.31
CA GLU A 435 -6.89 -30.29 22.28
C GLU A 435 -6.17 -29.33 23.25
N ARG A 436 -5.72 -28.17 22.75
CA ARG A 436 -5.13 -27.13 23.59
C ARG A 436 -6.18 -26.49 24.50
N ALA A 437 -7.36 -26.15 23.98
CA ALA A 437 -8.43 -25.52 24.75
C ALA A 437 -8.96 -26.41 25.87
N GLU A 438 -8.93 -27.73 25.70
CA GLU A 438 -9.28 -28.70 26.75
C GLU A 438 -8.27 -28.71 27.92
N ARG A 439 -6.98 -28.48 27.63
CA ARG A 439 -5.91 -28.44 28.63
C ARG A 439 -5.71 -27.06 29.27
N ASP A 440 -6.11 -26.01 28.57
CA ASP A 440 -5.94 -24.62 28.97
C ASP A 440 -7.29 -23.88 28.88
N PRO A 441 -8.03 -23.79 29.99
CA PRO A 441 -9.30 -23.04 30.06
C PRO A 441 -9.17 -21.55 29.71
N GLY A 442 -7.99 -20.95 29.90
CA GLY A 442 -7.70 -19.58 29.46
C GLY A 442 -7.62 -19.51 27.94
N TYR A 443 -7.04 -20.53 27.30
CA TYR A 443 -7.05 -20.66 25.85
C TYR A 443 -8.47 -20.86 25.29
N LYS A 444 -9.31 -21.66 25.95
CA LYS A 444 -10.74 -21.77 25.62
C LYS A 444 -11.43 -20.39 25.63
N MET A 445 -11.20 -19.59 26.68
CA MET A 445 -11.71 -18.22 26.75
C MET A 445 -11.22 -17.36 25.58
N ALA A 446 -9.93 -17.45 25.25
CA ALA A 446 -9.37 -16.73 24.10
C ALA A 446 -10.06 -17.11 22.79
N LEU A 447 -10.30 -18.41 22.52
CA LEU A 447 -11.01 -18.84 21.32
C LEU A 447 -12.43 -18.28 21.24
N VAL A 448 -13.17 -18.28 22.34
CA VAL A 448 -14.51 -17.67 22.42
C VAL A 448 -14.45 -16.18 22.09
N PHE A 449 -13.51 -15.43 22.66
CA PHE A 449 -13.37 -14.00 22.37
C PHE A 449 -12.90 -13.71 20.94
N ARG A 450 -11.97 -14.52 20.42
CA ARG A 450 -11.50 -14.45 19.04
C ARG A 450 -12.61 -14.72 18.03
N SER A 451 -13.61 -15.54 18.37
CA SER A 451 -14.79 -15.74 17.51
C SER A 451 -15.53 -14.43 17.24
N TYR A 452 -15.72 -13.58 18.25
CA TYR A 452 -16.30 -12.24 18.07
C TYR A 452 -15.40 -11.34 17.21
N LEU A 453 -14.09 -11.33 17.49
CA LEU A 453 -13.14 -10.49 16.75
C LEU A 453 -13.08 -10.88 15.27
N GLY A 454 -13.03 -12.17 14.94
CA GLY A 454 -13.05 -12.65 13.55
C GLY A 454 -14.38 -12.36 12.84
N GLN A 455 -15.51 -12.58 13.53
CA GLN A 455 -16.83 -12.31 12.95
C GLN A 455 -17.07 -10.81 12.72
N ALA A 456 -16.48 -9.93 13.54
CA ALA A 456 -16.60 -8.48 13.38
C ALA A 456 -16.14 -7.98 11.99
N SER A 457 -15.07 -8.55 11.44
CA SER A 457 -14.62 -8.28 10.07
C SER A 457 -15.58 -8.87 9.01
N HIS A 458 -16.10 -10.08 9.23
CA HIS A 458 -17.06 -10.70 8.31
C HIS A 458 -18.39 -9.93 8.25
N TRP A 459 -18.92 -9.48 9.39
CA TRP A 459 -20.13 -8.65 9.45
C TRP A 459 -19.94 -7.36 8.68
N ALA A 460 -18.78 -6.71 8.81
CA ALA A 460 -18.46 -5.47 8.10
C ALA A 460 -18.42 -5.69 6.58
N ASN A 461 -17.74 -6.74 6.12
CA ASN A 461 -17.61 -7.04 4.68
C ASN A 461 -18.95 -7.45 4.05
N ARG A 462 -19.79 -8.20 4.76
CA ARG A 462 -21.14 -8.57 4.31
C ARG A 462 -22.17 -7.43 4.42
N GLY A 463 -21.85 -6.38 5.17
CA GLY A 463 -22.78 -5.28 5.43
C GLY A 463 -23.95 -5.69 6.32
N GLU A 464 -23.70 -6.56 7.31
CA GLU A 464 -24.72 -7.06 8.24
C GLU A 464 -25.26 -5.92 9.12
N THR A 465 -26.39 -5.34 8.74
CA THR A 465 -26.94 -4.12 9.37
C THR A 465 -27.24 -4.32 10.85
N SER A 466 -27.68 -5.53 11.24
CA SER A 466 -27.95 -5.86 12.65
C SER A 466 -26.71 -5.82 13.52
N ARG A 467 -25.51 -5.92 12.91
CA ARG A 467 -24.18 -5.92 13.53
C ARG A 467 -23.36 -4.66 13.25
N LYS A 468 -23.93 -3.59 12.68
CA LYS A 468 -23.19 -2.36 12.35
C LYS A 468 -22.30 -1.82 13.48
N ILE A 469 -22.80 -1.86 14.72
CA ILE A 469 -22.07 -1.39 15.91
C ILE A 469 -20.86 -2.26 16.28
N ASP A 470 -20.77 -3.46 15.70
CA ASP A 470 -19.72 -4.45 15.91
C ASP A 470 -18.70 -4.47 14.78
N PHE A 471 -18.86 -3.68 13.73
CA PHE A 471 -17.99 -3.75 12.55
C PHE A 471 -16.53 -3.46 12.89
N GLN A 472 -15.66 -4.40 12.57
CA GLN A 472 -14.22 -4.19 12.52
C GLN A 472 -13.84 -3.73 11.12
N ILE A 473 -13.35 -2.50 11.02
CA ILE A 473 -12.94 -1.89 9.76
C ILE A 473 -11.49 -1.46 9.90
N TRP A 474 -10.58 -2.17 9.24
CA TRP A 474 -9.15 -1.84 9.23
C TRP A 474 -8.91 -0.55 8.46
N CYS A 475 -8.44 0.48 9.14
CA CYS A 475 -8.31 1.80 8.56
C CYS A 475 -7.22 2.58 9.29
N GLY A 476 -6.34 3.26 8.53
CA GLY A 476 -5.31 4.13 9.08
C GLY A 476 -5.67 5.61 8.95
N PRO A 477 -4.88 6.52 9.55
CA PRO A 477 -5.12 7.98 9.49
C PRO A 477 -5.08 8.54 8.07
N ALA A 478 -4.49 7.80 7.13
CA ALA A 478 -4.55 8.04 5.69
C ALA A 478 -5.99 8.33 5.19
N MET A 479 -7.01 7.64 5.71
CA MET A 479 -8.40 7.88 5.29
C MET A 479 -8.89 9.28 5.67
N GLY A 480 -8.60 9.73 6.90
CA GLY A 480 -8.99 11.07 7.34
C GLY A 480 -8.32 12.18 6.52
N ALA A 481 -7.03 11.99 6.17
CA ALA A 481 -6.31 12.91 5.30
C ALA A 481 -6.87 12.93 3.87
N PHE A 482 -7.23 11.75 3.32
CA PHE A 482 -7.89 11.64 2.02
C PHE A 482 -9.24 12.38 2.03
N ASN A 483 -10.08 12.11 3.03
CA ASN A 483 -11.41 12.72 3.13
C ASN A 483 -11.33 14.25 3.23
N GLU A 484 -10.40 14.78 4.04
CA GLU A 484 -10.19 16.23 4.13
C GLU A 484 -9.75 16.83 2.78
N TRP A 485 -8.86 16.15 2.06
CA TRP A 485 -8.43 16.59 0.72
C TRP A 485 -9.57 16.55 -0.32
N THR A 486 -10.48 15.57 -0.22
CA THR A 486 -11.62 15.43 -1.16
C THR A 486 -12.87 16.23 -0.77
N LYS A 487 -12.86 16.91 0.38
CA LYS A 487 -14.04 17.60 0.92
C LYS A 487 -14.52 18.72 -0.01
N GLY A 488 -15.83 18.78 -0.26
CA GLY A 488 -16.46 19.72 -1.19
C GLY A 488 -16.26 19.37 -2.67
N THR A 489 -15.68 18.21 -2.98
CA THR A 489 -15.39 17.76 -4.35
C THR A 489 -16.25 16.55 -4.71
N PHE A 490 -16.23 16.12 -5.98
CA PHE A 490 -16.98 14.94 -6.40
C PHE A 490 -16.53 13.65 -5.70
N LEU A 491 -15.29 13.56 -5.21
CA LEU A 491 -14.80 12.39 -4.47
C LEU A 491 -15.23 12.34 -3.00
N GLU A 492 -15.88 13.39 -2.48
CA GLU A 492 -16.48 13.36 -1.15
C GLU A 492 -17.50 12.20 -1.06
N ASP A 493 -18.34 12.05 -2.09
CA ASP A 493 -19.27 10.94 -2.22
C ASP A 493 -18.54 9.61 -2.54
N PRO A 494 -18.64 8.57 -1.68
CA PRO A 494 -18.04 7.26 -1.95
C PRO A 494 -18.54 6.59 -3.24
N ALA A 495 -19.71 6.96 -3.77
CA ALA A 495 -20.19 6.44 -5.06
C ALA A 495 -19.34 6.89 -6.25
N ASN A 496 -18.55 7.95 -6.09
CA ASN A 496 -17.63 8.45 -7.12
C ASN A 496 -16.19 7.96 -6.93
N ARG A 497 -15.88 7.29 -5.81
CA ARG A 497 -14.55 6.77 -5.52
C ARG A 497 -14.30 5.49 -6.32
N ARG A 498 -13.61 5.64 -7.45
CA ARG A 498 -13.04 4.54 -8.24
C ARG A 498 -11.55 4.44 -7.99
N VAL A 499 -11.05 3.22 -7.86
CA VAL A 499 -9.66 2.98 -7.44
C VAL A 499 -8.64 3.61 -8.42
N VAL A 500 -8.93 3.58 -9.72
CA VAL A 500 -8.10 4.19 -10.77
C VAL A 500 -8.16 5.72 -10.71
N THR A 501 -9.35 6.31 -10.56
CA THR A 501 -9.52 7.76 -10.40
C THR A 501 -8.74 8.28 -9.20
N VAL A 502 -8.81 7.56 -8.07
CA VAL A 502 -8.05 7.91 -6.86
C VAL A 502 -6.55 7.83 -7.14
N ALA A 503 -6.05 6.72 -7.67
CA ALA A 503 -4.63 6.52 -7.93
C ALA A 503 -4.05 7.60 -8.88
N LEU A 504 -4.72 7.86 -9.99
CA LEU A 504 -4.29 8.87 -10.96
C LEU A 504 -4.30 10.28 -10.38
N ASN A 505 -5.29 10.64 -9.56
CA ASN A 505 -5.29 11.94 -8.89
C ASN A 505 -4.13 12.09 -7.91
N LEU A 506 -3.78 11.03 -7.17
CA LEU A 506 -2.64 11.05 -6.25
C LEU A 506 -1.32 11.25 -7.00
N LEU A 507 -1.11 10.53 -8.10
CA LEU A 507 0.09 10.65 -8.95
C LEU A 507 0.16 12.00 -9.67
N TYR A 508 -0.91 12.38 -10.36
CA TYR A 508 -0.98 13.64 -11.10
C TYR A 508 -0.81 14.84 -10.17
N GLY A 509 -1.51 14.82 -9.03
CA GLY A 509 -1.34 15.83 -8.00
C GLY A 509 0.07 15.82 -7.39
N ALA A 510 0.71 14.67 -7.21
CA ALA A 510 2.10 14.61 -6.76
C ALA A 510 3.06 15.28 -7.76
N GLY A 511 2.83 15.10 -9.06
CA GLY A 511 3.55 15.82 -10.11
C GLY A 511 3.40 17.34 -9.96
N ILE A 512 2.18 17.83 -9.79
CA ILE A 512 1.89 19.26 -9.56
C ILE A 512 2.62 19.77 -8.31
N VAL A 513 2.46 19.10 -7.17
CA VAL A 513 3.10 19.49 -5.90
C VAL A 513 4.62 19.51 -6.03
N THR A 514 5.20 18.54 -6.74
CA THR A 514 6.64 18.48 -7.00
C THR A 514 7.12 19.69 -7.82
N ARG A 515 6.39 20.07 -8.87
CA ARG A 515 6.71 21.25 -9.70
C ARG A 515 6.57 22.55 -8.92
N LEU A 516 5.51 22.71 -8.12
CA LEU A 516 5.33 23.88 -7.25
C LEU A 516 6.47 23.99 -6.23
N ASN A 517 6.89 22.87 -5.64
CA ASN A 517 8.05 22.85 -4.75
C ASN A 517 9.34 23.20 -5.49
N SER A 518 9.57 22.70 -6.69
CA SER A 518 10.73 23.04 -7.52
C SER A 518 10.83 24.55 -7.76
N LEU A 519 9.74 25.19 -8.17
CA LEU A 519 9.68 26.65 -8.35
C LEU A 519 9.91 27.40 -7.03
N ARG A 520 9.26 26.98 -5.94
CA ARG A 520 9.39 27.60 -4.62
C ARG A 520 10.82 27.51 -4.07
N MET A 521 11.49 26.37 -4.24
CA MET A 521 12.87 26.16 -3.78
C MET A 521 13.90 27.01 -4.54
N GLN A 522 13.56 27.48 -5.75
CA GLN A 522 14.34 28.47 -6.49
C GLN A 522 14.05 29.92 -6.06
N GLY A 523 13.25 30.13 -5.01
CA GLY A 523 12.92 31.45 -4.48
C GLY A 523 11.65 32.09 -5.06
N ALA A 524 10.90 31.38 -5.92
CA ALA A 524 9.65 31.90 -6.45
C ALA A 524 8.56 31.99 -5.37
N ARG A 525 7.91 33.15 -5.28
CA ARG A 525 6.75 33.35 -4.39
C ARG A 525 5.45 32.99 -5.11
N LEU A 526 4.95 31.80 -4.82
CA LEU A 526 3.73 31.25 -5.40
C LEU A 526 2.50 31.63 -4.56
N ALA A 527 1.38 31.90 -5.23
CA ALA A 527 0.12 32.18 -4.55
C ALA A 527 -0.40 30.92 -3.83
N VAL A 528 -1.03 31.09 -2.67
CA VAL A 528 -1.49 29.98 -1.80
C VAL A 528 -2.48 29.07 -2.51
N ASN A 529 -3.37 29.64 -3.35
CA ASN A 529 -4.37 28.89 -4.10
C ASN A 529 -3.79 27.90 -5.14
N LEU A 530 -2.51 28.01 -5.52
CA LEU A 530 -1.86 27.04 -6.39
C LEU A 530 -1.62 25.69 -5.69
N TRP A 531 -1.56 25.69 -4.37
CA TRP A 531 -1.35 24.48 -3.57
C TRP A 531 -2.65 23.69 -3.34
N ASN A 532 -3.80 24.27 -3.69
CA ASN A 532 -5.10 23.61 -3.65
C ASN A 532 -5.27 22.74 -4.90
N VAL A 533 -4.64 21.57 -4.89
CA VAL A 533 -4.72 20.59 -5.97
C VAL A 533 -5.97 19.74 -5.77
N GLU A 534 -7.09 20.20 -6.34
CA GLU A 534 -8.37 19.49 -6.27
C GLU A 534 -8.37 18.22 -7.15
N PRO A 535 -9.14 17.19 -6.78
CA PRO A 535 -9.33 16.01 -7.61
C PRO A 535 -10.03 16.35 -8.92
N LEU A 536 -9.63 15.67 -9.99
CA LEU A 536 -10.22 15.76 -11.33
C LEU A 536 -10.89 14.43 -11.72
N PRO A 537 -11.97 14.48 -12.54
CA PRO A 537 -12.56 13.28 -13.14
C PRO A 537 -11.52 12.49 -13.95
N GLN A 538 -11.72 11.16 -14.04
CA GLN A 538 -10.76 10.27 -14.70
C GLN A 538 -10.51 10.63 -16.18
N GLU A 539 -11.55 10.96 -16.94
CA GLU A 539 -11.43 11.31 -18.36
C GLU A 539 -10.58 12.58 -18.57
N GLU A 540 -10.75 13.56 -17.68
CA GLU A 540 -9.95 14.78 -17.68
C GLU A 540 -8.49 14.50 -17.32
N LEU A 541 -8.25 13.65 -16.31
CA LEU A 541 -6.88 13.22 -15.96
C LEU A 541 -6.20 12.53 -17.12
N LEU A 542 -6.87 11.57 -17.77
CA LEU A 542 -6.30 10.85 -18.91
C LEU A 542 -5.96 11.80 -20.05
N THR A 543 -6.83 12.79 -20.33
CA THR A 543 -6.57 13.83 -21.32
C THR A 543 -5.34 14.67 -20.94
N ARG A 544 -5.23 15.11 -19.68
CA ARG A 544 -4.11 15.93 -19.18
C ARG A 544 -2.78 15.18 -19.04
N ILE A 545 -2.83 13.86 -18.87
CA ILE A 545 -1.65 12.99 -18.82
C ILE A 545 -1.20 12.62 -20.24
N ALA A 546 -2.14 12.54 -21.19
CA ALA A 546 -1.87 12.25 -22.61
C ALA A 546 -1.45 13.48 -23.42
N ALA A 547 -1.96 14.67 -23.08
CA ALA A 547 -1.45 15.96 -23.53
C ALA A 547 -0.07 16.21 -22.93
#